data_AF-A0A524J2Y7-F1
#
_entry.id   AF-A0A524J2Y7-F1
#
_cell.length_a   1.000
_cell.length_b   1.000
_cell.length_c   1.000
_cell.angle_alpha   90.00
_cell.angle_beta   90.00
_cell.angle_gamma   90.00
#
_symmetry.space_group_name_H-M   'P 1'
#
loop_
_entity.id
_entity.type
_entity.pdbx_description
1 polymer ?
#
loop_
_entity_poly.entity_id
_entity_poly.type
_entity_poly.pdbx_seq_one_letter_code
_entity_poly.pdbx_strand_id
1 'polypeptide(L)'
;MNGSDTSNDRLNEVLALLSSMKGVRNAFYLDGKLRAGLDRVERDMAANGPLAVLNQGVLDCIGRGHVACIVKDKTFRPPPHATVLLMDSDGTVMGRELLPGEEAEEQPGKKILYLGKDFVMYYDGRSGRDAKFVLPPVPFREIDDLPFTSDVVSSSPSTMSDLLIRRTIGLDDDPKLATVLIGFDL
;
A
#
# COMPACT_ATOMS: atom_id res chain seq x y z
N MET A 1 -23.12 -11.70 -26.61
CA MET A 1 -23.19 -10.40 -25.92
C MET A 1 -23.18 -10.55 -24.39
N ASN A 2 -22.61 -11.63 -23.82
CA ASN A 2 -22.82 -11.95 -22.38
C ASN A 2 -21.57 -11.77 -21.50
N GLY A 3 -20.45 -11.29 -22.05
CA GLY A 3 -19.19 -11.16 -21.29
C GLY A 3 -18.99 -9.79 -20.61
N SER A 4 -19.51 -8.71 -21.20
CA SER A 4 -19.30 -7.35 -20.70
C SER A 4 -20.18 -6.99 -19.49
N ASP A 5 -21.38 -7.56 -19.40
CA ASP A 5 -22.30 -7.28 -18.28
C ASP A 5 -21.82 -7.94 -16.99
N THR A 6 -21.31 -9.18 -17.05
CA THR A 6 -20.83 -9.90 -15.86
C THR A 6 -19.59 -9.26 -15.24
N SER A 7 -18.66 -8.73 -16.04
CA SER A 7 -17.50 -8.01 -15.49
C SER A 7 -17.89 -6.70 -14.82
N ASN A 8 -18.82 -5.94 -15.40
CA ASN A 8 -19.32 -4.71 -14.79
C ASN A 8 -20.07 -4.99 -13.47
N ASP A 9 -20.86 -6.05 -13.41
CA ASP A 9 -21.56 -6.46 -12.18
C ASP A 9 -20.57 -6.79 -11.05
N ARG A 10 -19.51 -7.55 -11.36
CA ARG A 10 -18.43 -7.88 -10.40
C ARG A 10 -17.69 -6.63 -9.91
N LEU A 11 -17.38 -5.69 -10.81
CA LEU A 11 -16.75 -4.43 -10.44
C LEU A 11 -17.66 -3.57 -9.55
N ASN A 12 -18.97 -3.56 -9.81
CA ASN A 12 -19.93 -2.86 -8.96
C ASN A 12 -20.03 -3.51 -7.58
N GLU A 13 -19.98 -4.84 -7.49
CA GLU A 13 -19.98 -5.59 -6.22
C GLU A 13 -18.74 -5.24 -5.37
N VAL A 14 -17.54 -5.25 -5.97
CA VAL A 14 -16.30 -4.82 -5.30
C VAL A 14 -16.42 -3.39 -4.78
N LEU A 15 -16.93 -2.47 -5.61
CA LEU A 15 -17.05 -1.07 -5.23
C LEU A 15 -18.07 -0.85 -4.11
N ALA A 16 -19.19 -1.58 -4.14
CA ALA A 16 -20.21 -1.55 -3.10
C ALA A 16 -19.64 -2.07 -1.76
N LEU A 17 -18.89 -3.17 -1.80
CA LEU A 17 -18.23 -3.73 -0.63
C LEU A 17 -17.26 -2.73 -0.01
N LEU A 18 -16.32 -2.19 -0.80
CA LEU A 18 -15.36 -1.18 -0.35
C LEU A 18 -16.05 0.05 0.26
N SER A 19 -17.10 0.54 -0.38
CA SER A 19 -17.87 1.70 0.08
C SER A 19 -18.58 1.47 1.40
N SER A 20 -18.95 0.22 1.70
CA SER A 20 -19.63 -0.15 2.94
C SER A 20 -18.70 -0.31 4.15
N MET A 21 -17.38 -0.38 3.92
CA MET A 21 -16.41 -0.62 4.98
C MET A 21 -16.33 0.56 5.95
N LYS A 22 -16.24 0.25 7.24
CA LYS A 22 -16.06 1.25 8.31
C LYS A 22 -14.84 2.12 8.04
N GLY A 23 -15.04 3.44 8.06
CA GLY A 23 -13.99 4.44 7.89
C GLY A 23 -13.70 4.77 6.43
N VAL A 24 -14.30 4.09 5.45
CA VAL A 24 -14.24 4.50 4.03
C VAL A 24 -15.17 5.71 3.82
N ARG A 25 -14.62 6.74 3.18
CA ARG A 25 -15.28 8.00 2.85
C ARG A 25 -15.57 8.15 1.37
N ASN A 26 -14.76 7.51 0.54
CA ASN A 26 -14.96 7.47 -0.89
C ASN A 26 -14.34 6.18 -1.45
N ALA A 27 -14.94 5.61 -2.50
CA ALA A 27 -14.40 4.48 -3.22
C ALA A 27 -14.68 4.66 -4.72
N PHE A 28 -13.68 4.38 -5.56
CA PHE A 28 -13.80 4.51 -7.02
C PHE A 28 -12.68 3.74 -7.72
N TYR A 29 -12.83 3.51 -9.02
CA TYR A 29 -11.77 2.93 -9.84
C TYR A 29 -10.86 4.01 -10.42
N LEU A 30 -9.56 3.73 -10.51
CA LEU A 30 -8.63 4.60 -11.22
C LEU A 30 -8.90 4.53 -12.73
N ASP A 31 -8.99 5.68 -13.38
CA ASP A 31 -8.90 5.75 -14.84
C ASP A 31 -7.45 5.62 -15.33
N GLY A 32 -7.28 5.41 -16.63
CA GLY A 32 -5.94 5.23 -17.21
C GLY A 32 -5.02 6.43 -17.05
N LYS A 33 -5.57 7.65 -16.98
CA LYS A 33 -4.78 8.89 -16.84
C LYS A 33 -4.25 9.03 -15.41
N LEU A 34 -5.10 8.82 -14.41
CA LEU A 34 -4.72 8.86 -13.01
C LEU A 34 -3.74 7.74 -12.69
N ARG A 35 -3.99 6.53 -13.20
CA ARG A 35 -3.09 5.38 -13.06
C ARG A 35 -1.67 5.67 -13.62
N ALA A 36 -1.58 6.24 -14.82
CA ALA A 36 -0.29 6.63 -15.41
C ALA A 36 0.39 7.77 -14.63
N GLY A 37 -0.38 8.72 -14.11
CA GLY A 37 0.13 9.79 -13.26
C GLY A 37 0.76 9.26 -11.97
N LEU A 38 0.11 8.29 -11.33
CA LEU A 38 0.61 7.65 -10.11
C LEU A 38 1.88 6.84 -10.37
N ASP A 39 1.93 6.06 -11.46
CA ASP A 39 3.12 5.28 -11.82
C ASP A 39 4.35 6.18 -11.94
N ARG A 40 4.20 7.33 -12.60
CA ARG A 40 5.28 8.30 -12.75
C ARG A 40 5.72 8.88 -11.41
N VAL A 41 4.78 9.34 -10.58
CA VAL A 41 5.10 9.97 -9.28
C VAL A 41 5.83 8.98 -8.36
N GLU A 42 5.38 7.73 -8.28
CA GLU A 42 6.00 6.72 -7.43
C GLU A 42 7.40 6.33 -7.91
N ARG A 43 7.62 6.21 -9.23
CA ARG A 43 8.94 5.92 -9.79
C ARG A 43 9.91 7.09 -9.64
N ASP A 44 9.44 8.32 -9.81
CA ASP A 44 10.25 9.53 -9.63
C ASP A 44 10.71 9.67 -8.17
N MET A 45 9.86 9.31 -7.20
CA MET A 45 10.21 9.28 -5.77
C MET A 45 11.32 8.27 -5.48
N ALA A 46 11.24 7.07 -6.08
CA ALA A 46 12.26 6.04 -5.90
C ALA A 46 13.65 6.44 -6.43
N ALA A 47 13.71 7.30 -7.45
CA ALA A 47 14.94 7.69 -8.13
C ALA A 47 15.68 8.89 -7.48
N ASN A 48 15.00 9.76 -6.73
CA ASN A 48 15.53 11.09 -6.36
C ASN A 48 15.66 11.36 -4.85
N GLY A 49 15.47 10.35 -3.98
CA GLY A 49 15.58 10.50 -2.53
C GLY A 49 17.01 10.29 -1.97
N PRO A 50 17.38 10.91 -0.83
CA PRO A 50 18.65 10.63 -0.14
C PRO A 50 18.69 9.21 0.47
N LEU A 51 17.53 8.59 0.62
CA LEU A 51 17.30 7.20 0.97
C LEU A 51 16.49 6.58 -0.16
N ALA A 52 16.92 5.42 -0.67
CA ALA A 52 16.15 4.69 -1.66
C ALA A 52 14.85 4.21 -1.02
N VAL A 53 13.71 4.68 -1.51
CA VAL A 53 12.37 4.25 -1.10
C VAL A 53 11.68 3.61 -2.29
N LEU A 54 11.25 2.36 -2.16
CA LEU A 54 10.51 1.65 -3.18
C LEU A 54 9.11 1.29 -2.66
N ASN A 55 8.09 1.93 -3.21
CA ASN A 55 6.71 1.57 -2.91
C ASN A 55 6.23 0.40 -3.78
N GLN A 56 6.81 -0.78 -3.52
CA GLN A 56 6.54 -1.98 -4.30
C GLN A 56 5.03 -2.29 -4.34
N GLY A 57 4.34 -2.13 -3.21
CA GLY A 57 2.91 -2.40 -3.14
C GLY A 57 2.07 -1.53 -4.07
N VAL A 58 2.42 -0.25 -4.26
CA VAL A 58 1.70 0.62 -5.22
C VAL A 58 2.04 0.25 -6.66
N LEU A 59 3.31 -0.02 -6.95
CA LEU A 59 3.71 -0.45 -8.30
C LEU A 59 3.02 -1.76 -8.69
N ASP A 60 2.87 -2.69 -7.74
CA ASP A 60 2.12 -3.93 -7.93
C ASP A 60 0.63 -3.65 -8.16
N CYS A 61 0.00 -2.78 -7.36
CA CYS A 61 -1.40 -2.38 -7.54
C CYS A 61 -1.63 -1.81 -8.94
N ILE A 62 -0.79 -0.85 -9.35
CA ILE A 62 -0.84 -0.20 -10.66
C ILE A 62 -0.52 -1.17 -11.79
N GLY A 63 0.01 -2.37 -11.52
CA GLY A 63 0.21 -3.43 -12.51
C GLY A 63 -1.04 -4.26 -12.81
N ARG A 64 -2.04 -4.28 -11.91
CA ARG A 64 -3.20 -5.21 -12.00
C ARG A 64 -4.26 -4.79 -13.03
N GLY A 65 -5.13 -5.71 -13.44
CA GLY A 65 -6.21 -5.45 -14.40
C GLY A 65 -7.13 -4.33 -13.94
N HIS A 66 -7.52 -4.36 -12.66
CA HIS A 66 -8.37 -3.36 -12.03
C HIS A 66 -7.68 -2.75 -10.81
N VAL A 67 -7.86 -1.44 -10.62
CA VAL A 67 -7.33 -0.73 -9.45
C VAL A 67 -8.44 0.10 -8.82
N ALA A 68 -8.97 -0.40 -7.71
CA ALA A 68 -9.85 0.36 -6.86
C ALA A 68 -9.02 1.27 -5.94
N CYS A 69 -9.63 2.39 -5.56
CA CYS A 69 -9.06 3.37 -4.67
C CYS A 69 -10.10 3.66 -3.59
N ILE A 70 -9.68 3.62 -2.32
CA ILE A 70 -10.49 4.09 -1.21
C ILE A 70 -9.81 5.30 -0.55
N VAL A 71 -10.62 6.28 -0.17
CA VAL A 71 -10.22 7.33 0.77
C VAL A 71 -10.83 6.99 2.11
N LYS A 72 -9.99 6.90 3.14
CA LYS A 72 -10.35 6.44 4.48
C LYS A 72 -10.01 7.46 5.55
N ASP A 73 -10.68 7.38 6.68
CA ASP A 73 -10.33 8.10 7.90
C ASP A 73 -9.61 7.22 8.93
N LYS A 74 -9.38 7.77 10.13
CA LYS A 74 -8.69 7.10 11.24
C LYS A 74 -9.45 5.92 11.86
N THR A 75 -10.72 5.72 11.53
CA THR A 75 -11.55 4.62 12.05
C THR A 75 -11.48 3.36 11.19
N PHE A 76 -10.85 3.45 10.01
CA PHE A 76 -10.52 2.30 9.18
C PHE A 76 -9.50 1.42 9.89
N ARG A 77 -9.61 0.10 9.68
CA ARG A 77 -8.76 -0.88 10.35
C ARG A 77 -7.26 -0.62 10.08
N PRO A 78 -6.38 -0.93 11.05
CA PRO A 78 -4.93 -0.93 10.80
C PRO A 78 -4.54 -1.98 9.75
N PRO A 79 -3.35 -1.87 9.14
CA PRO A 79 -2.83 -2.92 8.28
C PRO A 79 -2.59 -4.22 9.08
N PRO A 80 -2.67 -5.40 8.44
CA PRO A 80 -2.45 -6.68 9.10
C PRO A 80 -0.97 -6.94 9.48
N HIS A 81 -0.02 -6.31 8.77
CA HIS A 81 1.42 -6.47 8.96
C HIS A 81 2.14 -5.13 8.71
N ALA A 82 3.42 -5.05 9.10
CA ALA A 82 4.27 -3.87 8.91
C ALA A 82 4.26 -3.39 7.45
N THR A 83 4.09 -2.07 7.26
CA THR A 83 3.97 -1.47 5.92
C THR A 83 5.25 -0.79 5.44
N VAL A 84 6.27 -0.76 6.29
CA VAL A 84 7.59 -0.22 5.98
C VAL A 84 8.65 -1.21 6.43
N LEU A 85 9.48 -1.67 5.49
CA LEU A 85 10.61 -2.54 5.72
C LEU A 85 11.90 -1.83 5.35
N LEU A 86 12.97 -2.03 6.12
CA LEU A 86 14.32 -1.72 5.70
C LEU A 86 14.96 -3.03 5.21
N MET A 87 15.34 -3.07 3.94
CA MET A 87 15.94 -4.25 3.32
C MET A 87 17.33 -3.95 2.76
N ASP A 88 18.25 -4.90 2.87
CA ASP A 88 19.54 -4.82 2.19
C ASP A 88 19.43 -5.18 0.69
N SER A 89 20.56 -5.14 -0.02
CA SER A 89 20.61 -5.46 -1.45
C SER A 89 20.26 -6.92 -1.77
N ASP A 90 20.38 -7.83 -0.81
CA ASP A 90 20.08 -9.25 -0.95
C ASP A 90 18.59 -9.57 -0.63
N GLY A 91 17.82 -8.55 -0.23
CA GLY A 91 16.41 -8.70 0.15
C GLY A 91 16.20 -9.15 1.59
N THR A 92 17.24 -9.13 2.43
CA THR A 92 17.13 -9.45 3.85
C THR A 92 16.46 -8.30 4.60
N VAL A 93 15.45 -8.60 5.41
CA VAL A 93 14.83 -7.61 6.30
C VAL A 93 15.80 -7.26 7.44
N MET A 94 16.30 -6.03 7.38
CA MET A 94 17.21 -5.41 8.35
C MET A 94 16.44 -4.58 9.38
N GLY A 95 15.18 -4.26 9.13
CA GLY A 95 14.33 -3.53 10.05
C GLY A 95 12.89 -3.43 9.55
N ARG A 96 11.98 -3.06 10.44
CA ARG A 96 10.56 -2.92 10.12
C ARG A 96 9.85 -1.94 11.03
N GLU A 97 8.74 -1.43 10.54
CA GLU A 97 7.72 -0.77 11.34
C GLU A 97 7.16 -1.73 12.41
N LEU A 98 6.88 -1.19 13.59
CA LEU A 98 6.08 -1.82 14.63
C LEU A 98 4.68 -1.22 14.58
N LEU A 99 3.67 -2.07 14.45
CA LEU A 99 2.28 -1.65 14.53
C LEU A 99 1.88 -1.33 15.98
N PRO A 100 0.80 -0.54 16.20
CA PRO A 100 0.36 -0.22 17.55
C PRO A 100 0.12 -1.47 18.42
N GLY A 101 0.84 -1.58 19.53
CA GLY A 101 0.76 -2.71 20.47
C GLY A 101 1.67 -3.89 20.12
N GLU A 102 2.48 -3.78 19.07
CA GLU A 102 3.46 -4.79 18.69
C GLU A 102 4.78 -4.60 19.45
N GLU A 103 5.43 -5.72 19.81
CA GLU A 103 6.79 -5.74 20.33
C GLU A 103 7.75 -6.32 19.30
N ALA A 104 9.01 -5.90 19.35
CA ALA A 104 10.02 -6.37 18.43
C ALA A 104 10.38 -7.83 18.71
N GLU A 105 10.19 -8.70 17.72
CA GLU A 105 10.57 -10.11 17.83
C GLU A 105 12.10 -10.28 17.87
N GLU A 106 12.60 -11.08 18.82
CA GLU A 106 14.02 -11.42 18.88
C GLU A 106 14.46 -12.26 17.69
N GLN A 107 15.58 -11.89 17.07
CA GLN A 107 16.21 -12.67 16.01
C GLN A 107 17.55 -13.23 16.50
N PRO A 108 17.76 -14.57 16.43
CA PRO A 108 19.02 -15.18 16.86
C PRO A 108 20.24 -14.52 16.22
N GLY A 109 21.21 -14.13 17.04
CA GLY A 109 22.45 -13.50 16.58
C GLY A 109 22.34 -12.03 16.18
N LYS A 110 21.17 -11.39 16.35
CA LYS A 110 20.96 -9.97 16.05
C LYS A 110 20.59 -9.17 17.29
N LYS A 111 21.08 -7.93 17.37
CA LYS A 111 20.67 -6.93 18.37
C LYS A 111 19.49 -6.14 17.83
N ILE A 112 18.49 -5.88 18.68
CA ILE A 112 17.38 -4.99 18.34
C ILE A 112 17.79 -3.56 18.66
N LEU A 113 17.70 -2.68 17.67
CA LEU A 113 17.91 -1.24 17.81
C LEU A 113 16.60 -0.52 17.52
N TYR A 114 16.07 0.22 18.49
CA TYR A 114 14.86 1.00 18.32
C TYR A 114 15.19 2.35 17.65
N LEU A 115 14.53 2.64 16.53
CA LEU A 115 14.58 3.93 15.86
C LEU A 115 13.27 4.68 16.11
N GLY A 116 13.23 5.41 17.23
CA GLY A 116 11.97 5.98 17.72
C GLY A 116 11.04 4.91 18.28
N LYS A 117 9.74 5.20 18.29
CA LYS A 117 8.72 4.34 18.92
C LYS A 117 8.16 3.23 18.02
N ASP A 118 8.14 3.46 16.71
CA ASP A 118 7.37 2.64 15.77
C ASP A 118 8.27 1.94 14.74
N PHE A 119 9.59 1.89 14.95
CA PHE A 119 10.51 1.23 14.02
C PHE A 119 11.68 0.56 14.72
N VAL A 120 12.04 -0.64 14.28
CA VAL A 120 13.16 -1.41 14.81
C VAL A 120 14.10 -1.89 13.72
N MET A 121 15.38 -1.97 14.05
CA MET A 121 16.41 -2.58 13.22
C MET A 121 16.99 -3.81 13.91
N TYR A 122 17.29 -4.83 13.10
CA TYR A 122 17.94 -6.06 13.49
C TYR A 122 19.40 -6.02 13.05
N TYR A 123 20.28 -5.67 13.98
CA TYR A 123 21.70 -5.46 13.72
C TYR A 123 22.53 -6.70 14.02
N ASP A 124 23.21 -7.24 13.01
CA ASP A 124 24.07 -8.43 13.10
C ASP A 124 25.57 -8.10 13.00
N GLY A 125 25.94 -6.81 13.01
CA GLY A 125 27.33 -6.37 12.83
C GLY A 125 27.72 -6.02 11.39
N ARG A 126 26.86 -6.27 10.40
CA ARG A 126 27.14 -5.92 9.00
C ARG A 126 26.70 -4.49 8.68
N SER A 127 27.42 -3.84 7.77
CA SER A 127 27.01 -2.55 7.21
C SER A 127 25.85 -2.77 6.24
N GLY A 128 24.70 -2.11 6.46
CA GLY A 128 23.58 -2.06 5.52
C GLY A 128 23.89 -1.21 4.29
N ARG A 129 24.98 -1.50 3.58
CA ARG A 129 25.30 -0.85 2.30
C ARG A 129 24.14 -1.09 1.35
N ASP A 130 23.74 -0.03 0.66
CA ASP A 130 22.65 -0.04 -0.32
C ASP A 130 21.29 -0.48 0.26
N ALA A 131 21.12 -0.38 1.59
CA ALA A 131 19.83 -0.61 2.22
C ALA A 131 18.79 0.41 1.74
N LYS A 132 17.58 -0.08 1.51
CA LYS A 132 16.46 0.71 1.02
C LYS A 132 15.22 0.46 1.85
N PHE A 133 14.39 1.48 1.97
CA PHE A 133 13.05 1.30 2.47
C PHE A 133 12.16 0.72 1.39
N VAL A 134 11.41 -0.31 1.73
CA VAL A 134 10.43 -0.92 0.85
C VAL A 134 9.09 -0.91 1.55
N LEU A 135 8.07 -0.42 0.85
CA LEU A 135 6.68 -0.54 1.26
C LEU A 135 6.11 -1.74 0.51
N PRO A 136 5.99 -2.91 1.16
CA PRO A 136 5.52 -4.13 0.50
C PRO A 136 4.02 -4.04 0.18
N PRO A 137 3.53 -4.86 -0.77
CA PRO A 137 2.09 -5.08 -0.91
C PRO A 137 1.50 -5.63 0.39
N VAL A 138 0.31 -5.16 0.73
CA VAL A 138 -0.45 -5.57 1.90
C VAL A 138 -1.69 -6.34 1.42
N PRO A 139 -1.99 -7.52 2.00
CA PRO A 139 -3.21 -8.25 1.67
C PRO A 139 -4.47 -7.42 1.95
N PHE A 140 -5.49 -7.56 1.09
CA PHE A 140 -6.79 -6.93 1.30
C PHE A 140 -7.88 -8.00 1.27
N ARG A 141 -8.05 -8.68 2.42
CA ARG A 141 -8.87 -9.89 2.55
C ARG A 141 -10.31 -9.73 2.08
N GLU A 142 -10.90 -8.58 2.31
CA GLU A 142 -12.29 -8.33 1.91
C GLU A 142 -12.50 -8.44 0.40
N ILE A 143 -11.47 -8.12 -0.41
CA ILE A 143 -11.51 -8.36 -1.85
C ILE A 143 -11.02 -9.76 -2.17
N ASP A 144 -9.93 -10.22 -1.54
CA ASP A 144 -9.34 -11.56 -1.77
C ASP A 144 -10.32 -12.72 -1.49
N ASP A 145 -11.27 -12.53 -0.58
CA ASP A 145 -12.30 -13.52 -0.24
C ASP A 145 -13.44 -13.60 -1.29
N LEU A 146 -13.49 -12.70 -2.28
CA LEU A 146 -14.48 -12.77 -3.35
C LEU A 146 -14.11 -13.88 -4.35
N PRO A 147 -15.05 -14.78 -4.71
CA PRO A 147 -14.74 -15.98 -5.50
C PRO A 147 -14.36 -15.69 -6.96
N PHE A 148 -14.51 -14.44 -7.40
CA PHE A 148 -14.26 -13.99 -8.76
C PHE A 148 -13.08 -13.02 -8.86
N THR A 149 -12.33 -12.81 -7.77
CA THR A 149 -11.11 -11.99 -7.81
C THR A 149 -9.87 -12.84 -7.63
N SER A 150 -8.77 -12.41 -8.22
CA SER A 150 -7.45 -12.99 -7.97
C SER A 150 -6.40 -11.90 -7.86
N ASP A 151 -5.19 -12.29 -7.44
CA ASP A 151 -4.01 -11.42 -7.50
C ASP A 151 -4.14 -10.13 -6.68
N VAL A 152 -4.92 -10.19 -5.60
CA VAL A 152 -5.28 -9.03 -4.78
C VAL A 152 -4.08 -8.51 -4.00
N VAL A 153 -3.76 -7.24 -4.23
CA VAL A 153 -2.72 -6.50 -3.51
C VAL A 153 -3.25 -5.13 -3.13
N SER A 154 -2.79 -4.58 -2.01
CA SER A 154 -3.09 -3.20 -1.64
C SER A 154 -1.86 -2.47 -1.12
N SER A 155 -1.85 -1.15 -1.23
CA SER A 155 -0.82 -0.32 -0.62
C SER A 155 -1.29 1.11 -0.46
N SER A 156 -0.65 1.83 0.46
CA SER A 156 -0.85 3.28 0.58
C SER A 156 0.09 4.00 -0.41
N PRO A 157 -0.43 4.94 -1.21
CA PRO A 157 0.40 5.76 -2.08
C PRO A 157 1.36 6.65 -1.28
N SER A 158 2.42 7.12 -1.94
CA SER A 158 3.24 8.21 -1.42
C SER A 158 2.40 9.45 -1.13
N THR A 159 2.88 10.35 -0.27
CA THR A 159 2.19 11.61 0.03
C THR A 159 1.83 12.39 -1.23
N MET A 160 2.72 12.39 -2.23
CA MET A 160 2.46 13.11 -3.48
C MET A 160 1.37 12.44 -4.33
N SER A 161 1.37 11.12 -4.39
CA SER A 161 0.34 10.34 -5.06
C SER A 161 -1.01 10.44 -4.35
N ASP A 162 -1.04 10.43 -3.02
CA ASP A 162 -2.25 10.66 -2.22
C ASP A 162 -2.88 12.02 -2.51
N LEU A 163 -2.06 13.08 -2.54
CA LEU A 163 -2.52 14.44 -2.89
C LEU A 163 -3.05 14.50 -4.33
N LEU A 164 -2.39 13.84 -5.28
CA LEU A 164 -2.84 13.78 -6.67
C LEU A 164 -4.24 13.14 -6.76
N ILE A 165 -4.45 12.03 -6.05
CA ILE A 165 -5.73 11.31 -6.02
C ILE A 165 -6.81 12.19 -5.41
N ARG A 166 -6.60 12.71 -4.20
CA ARG A 166 -7.60 13.50 -3.48
C ARG A 166 -8.04 14.75 -4.25
N ARG A 167 -7.10 15.45 -4.91
CA ARG A 167 -7.41 16.59 -5.78
C ARG A 167 -8.26 16.20 -6.99
N THR A 168 -8.01 15.04 -7.58
CA THR A 168 -8.74 14.57 -8.78
C THR A 168 -10.22 14.33 -8.49
N ILE A 169 -10.55 13.91 -7.27
CA ILE A 169 -11.94 13.68 -6.82
C ILE A 169 -12.55 14.86 -6.05
N GLY A 170 -11.89 16.02 -6.05
CA GLY A 170 -12.41 17.23 -5.41
C GLY A 170 -12.43 17.19 -3.88
N LEU A 171 -11.58 16.36 -3.25
CA LEU A 171 -11.40 16.39 -1.80
C LEU A 171 -10.30 17.38 -1.41
N ASP A 172 -10.58 18.17 -0.37
CA ASP A 172 -9.63 19.08 0.24
C ASP A 172 -8.46 18.33 0.89
N ASP A 173 -7.38 19.07 1.14
CA ASP A 173 -6.22 18.54 1.85
C ASP A 173 -6.52 18.38 3.36
N ASP A 174 -7.31 17.37 3.73
CA ASP A 174 -7.56 16.97 5.12
C ASP A 174 -6.53 15.92 5.58
N PRO A 175 -5.65 16.24 6.57
CA PRO A 175 -4.66 15.30 7.10
C PRO A 175 -5.27 14.13 7.89
N LYS A 176 -6.60 14.11 8.11
CA LYS A 176 -7.31 12.96 8.70
C LYS A 176 -7.69 11.91 7.67
N LEU A 177 -7.59 12.24 6.38
CA LEU A 177 -7.86 11.33 5.28
C LEU A 177 -6.55 10.74 4.75
N ALA A 178 -6.64 9.49 4.30
CA ALA A 178 -5.56 8.82 3.61
C ALA A 178 -6.13 7.90 2.53
N THR A 179 -5.35 7.68 1.47
CA THR A 179 -5.73 6.80 0.37
C THR A 179 -5.17 5.39 0.54
N VAL A 180 -5.89 4.38 0.07
CA VAL A 180 -5.38 3.02 -0.17
C VAL A 180 -5.75 2.61 -1.59
N LEU A 181 -4.78 2.08 -2.32
CA LEU A 181 -5.00 1.43 -3.62
C LEU A 181 -5.18 -0.07 -3.41
N ILE A 182 -6.07 -0.67 -4.19
CA ILE A 182 -6.34 -2.11 -4.21
C ILE A 182 -6.31 -2.55 -5.67
N GLY A 183 -5.25 -3.27 -6.06
CA GLY A 183 -5.13 -3.89 -7.37
C GLY A 183 -5.60 -5.34 -7.34
N PHE A 184 -6.34 -5.78 -8.36
CA PHE A 184 -6.83 -7.16 -8.51
C PHE A 184 -7.18 -7.48 -9.96
N ASP A 185 -7.40 -8.77 -10.25
CA ASP A 185 -7.89 -9.30 -11.52
C ASP A 185 -9.27 -9.99 -11.34
N LEU A 186 -10.03 -10.18 -12.43
CA LEU A 186 -11.42 -10.71 -12.47
C LEU A 186 -11.58 -12.05 -13.24
#